data_AF-A0A2N9N4J4-F1
#
_entry.id   AF-A0A2N9N4J4-F1
#
_cell.length_a   1.000
_cell.length_b   1.000
_cell.length_c   1.000
_cell.angle_alpha   90.00
_cell.angle_beta   90.00
_cell.angle_gamma   90.00
#
_symmetry.space_group_name_H-M   'P 1'
#
loop_
_entity.id
_entity.type
_entity.pdbx_description
1 polymer ?
#
loop_
_entity_poly.entity_id
_entity_poly.type
_entity_poly.pdbx_seq_one_letter_code
_entity_poly.pdbx_strand_id
1 'polypeptide(L)'
;MVYTGATMPVAKRSRAKAASTKHVRRSVTLPTKIARQVETLAKQRALSDNRVLVELIEQGIEAQQQKEKAFFQLAERFRAASDPEQVKQLGNQLGRFVFGE
;
A
#
# COMPACT_ATOMS: atom_id res chain seq x y z
N MET A 1 17.63 -47.28 56.21
CA MET A 1 17.30 -47.66 54.83
C MET A 1 17.02 -46.37 54.07
N VAL A 2 17.95 -45.97 53.21
CA VAL A 2 17.90 -44.71 52.44
C VAL A 2 16.95 -44.85 51.25
N TYR A 3 16.05 -43.88 51.03
CA TYR A 3 15.39 -43.69 49.75
C TYR A 3 15.34 -42.20 49.40
N THR A 4 16.15 -41.84 48.41
CA THR A 4 16.26 -40.52 47.79
C THR A 4 15.17 -40.38 46.73
N GLY A 5 14.11 -39.63 47.02
CA GLY A 5 13.09 -39.25 46.04
C GLY A 5 13.39 -37.87 45.46
N ALA A 6 14.20 -37.81 44.39
CA ALA A 6 14.44 -36.59 43.65
C ALA A 6 13.16 -36.13 42.92
N THR A 7 12.61 -34.99 43.33
CA THR A 7 11.53 -34.29 42.63
C THR A 7 12.06 -33.62 41.36
N MET A 8 11.62 -34.07 40.19
CA MET A 8 11.93 -33.45 38.90
C MET A 8 11.15 -32.13 38.74
N PRO A 9 11.79 -30.99 38.42
CA PRO A 9 11.08 -29.77 38.08
C PRO A 9 10.49 -29.89 36.67
N VAL A 10 9.17 -29.71 36.55
CA VAL A 10 8.48 -29.59 35.26
C VAL A 10 8.93 -28.30 34.59
N ALA A 11 9.71 -28.43 33.52
CA ALA A 11 10.18 -27.31 32.72
C ALA A 11 8.98 -26.53 32.15
N LYS A 12 8.85 -25.27 32.56
CA LYS A 12 7.87 -24.31 32.03
C LYS A 12 8.23 -24.03 30.57
N ARG A 13 7.50 -24.64 29.61
CA ARG A 13 7.63 -24.31 28.18
C ARG A 13 7.34 -22.81 27.99
N SER A 14 8.37 -22.01 27.80
CA SER A 14 8.24 -20.65 27.32
C SER A 14 7.68 -20.70 25.91
N ARG A 15 6.39 -20.35 25.73
CA ARG A 15 5.87 -20.07 24.40
C ARG A 15 6.58 -18.82 23.90
N ALA A 16 7.46 -18.97 22.92
CA ALA A 16 7.99 -17.85 22.16
C ALA A 16 6.80 -17.05 21.62
N LYS A 17 6.69 -15.78 22.05
CA LYS A 17 5.64 -14.87 21.59
C LYS A 17 5.94 -14.57 20.13
N ALA A 18 5.31 -15.32 19.21
CA ALA A 18 5.36 -15.01 17.79
C ALA A 18 4.99 -13.54 17.63
N ALA A 19 5.88 -12.77 17.00
CA ALA A 19 5.66 -11.36 16.75
C ALA A 19 4.50 -11.23 15.76
N SER A 20 3.29 -11.06 16.28
CA SER A 20 2.11 -10.80 15.47
C SER A 20 2.35 -9.51 14.69
N THR A 21 2.23 -9.54 13.36
CA THR A 21 2.22 -8.34 12.53
C THR A 21 1.17 -7.37 13.09
N LYS A 22 1.62 -6.19 13.52
CA LYS A 22 0.76 -5.20 14.16
C LYS A 22 -0.13 -4.58 13.08
N HIS A 23 -1.40 -4.99 13.05
CA HIS A 23 -2.40 -4.37 12.19
C HIS A 23 -3.01 -3.16 12.91
N VAL A 24 -3.18 -2.05 12.19
CA VAL A 24 -3.85 -0.85 12.71
C VAL A 24 -5.26 -0.79 12.12
N ARG A 25 -6.28 -0.94 12.97
CA ARG A 25 -7.68 -0.80 12.54
C ARG A 25 -7.97 0.68 12.25
N ARG A 26 -8.54 0.94 11.07
CA ARG A 26 -9.09 2.25 10.69
C ARG A 26 -10.53 2.05 10.22
N SER A 27 -11.44 2.88 10.70
CA SER A 27 -12.85 2.88 10.30
C SER A 27 -13.12 4.10 9.45
N VAL A 28 -13.75 3.86 8.29
CA VAL A 28 -14.09 4.92 7.33
C VAL A 28 -15.55 4.76 6.92
N THR A 29 -16.26 5.88 6.82
CA THR A 29 -17.62 5.91 6.28
C THR A 29 -17.52 6.11 4.77
N LEU A 30 -18.10 5.21 3.99
CA LEU A 30 -18.04 5.26 2.53
C LEU A 30 -19.30 5.92 1.95
N PRO A 31 -19.18 6.80 0.95
CA PRO A 31 -20.32 7.24 0.16
C PRO A 31 -21.02 6.05 -0.49
N THR A 32 -22.35 6.12 -0.60
CA THR A 32 -23.19 5.01 -1.10
C THR A 32 -22.74 4.49 -2.47
N LYS A 33 -22.34 5.38 -3.38
CA LYS A 33 -21.83 5.02 -4.71
C LYS A 33 -20.55 4.18 -4.64
N ILE A 34 -19.62 4.55 -3.76
CA ILE A 34 -18.34 3.84 -3.59
C ILE A 34 -18.58 2.49 -2.92
N ALA A 35 -19.43 2.43 -1.89
CA ALA A 35 -19.79 1.18 -1.23
C ALA A 35 -20.37 0.15 -2.21
N ARG A 36 -21.28 0.57 -3.10
CA ARG A 36 -21.84 -0.30 -4.15
C ARG A 36 -20.79 -0.80 -5.14
N GLN A 37 -19.83 0.04 -5.51
CA GLN A 37 -18.74 -0.35 -6.40
C GLN A 37 -17.84 -1.41 -5.76
N VAL A 38 -17.48 -1.22 -4.48
CA VAL A 38 -16.70 -2.20 -3.71
C VAL A 38 -17.44 -3.54 -3.64
N GLU A 39 -18.72 -3.52 -3.28
CA GLU A 39 -19.55 -4.74 -3.21
C GLU A 39 -19.62 -5.47 -4.56
N THR A 40 -19.75 -4.72 -5.66
CA THR A 40 -19.80 -5.29 -7.02
C THR A 40 -18.48 -5.95 -7.38
N LEU A 41 -17.35 -5.28 -7.11
CA LEU A 41 -16.01 -5.81 -7.34
C LEU A 41 -15.72 -7.04 -6.47
N ALA A 42 -16.17 -7.03 -5.22
CA ALA A 42 -16.02 -8.14 -4.29
C ALA A 42 -16.75 -9.39 -4.79
N LYS A 43 -18.02 -9.21 -5.23
CA LYS A 43 -18.81 -10.29 -5.84
C LYS A 43 -18.16 -10.84 -7.12
N GLN A 44 -17.71 -9.95 -8.01
CA GLN A 44 -17.05 -10.36 -9.27
C GLN A 44 -15.77 -11.16 -9.05
N ARG A 45 -15.02 -10.86 -7.99
CA ARG A 45 -13.74 -11.49 -7.68
C ARG A 45 -13.83 -12.62 -6.64
N ALA A 46 -15.03 -12.90 -6.12
CA ALA A 46 -15.25 -13.81 -4.99
C ALA A 46 -14.37 -13.47 -3.76
N LEU A 47 -14.22 -12.18 -3.47
CA LEU A 47 -13.47 -11.66 -2.33
C LEU A 47 -14.42 -10.99 -1.32
N SER A 48 -13.91 -10.71 -0.11
CA SER A 48 -14.63 -9.86 0.84
C SER A 48 -14.46 -8.38 0.49
N ASP A 49 -15.45 -7.56 0.85
CA ASP A 49 -15.38 -6.10 0.69
C ASP A 49 -14.11 -5.52 1.33
N ASN A 50 -13.75 -6.00 2.52
CA ASN A 50 -12.53 -5.56 3.20
C ASN A 50 -11.26 -5.90 2.40
N ARG A 51 -11.21 -7.08 1.77
CA ARG A 51 -10.06 -7.45 0.94
C ARG A 51 -9.94 -6.55 -0.29
N VAL A 52 -11.07 -6.30 -0.96
CA VAL A 52 -11.12 -5.38 -2.10
C VAL A 52 -10.71 -3.96 -1.69
N LEU A 53 -11.17 -3.47 -0.53
CA LEU A 53 -10.77 -2.16 -0.01
C LEU A 53 -9.27 -2.05 0.21
N VAL A 54 -8.66 -3.05 0.85
CA VAL A 54 -7.21 -3.07 1.08
C VAL A 54 -6.45 -3.04 -0.25
N GLU A 55 -6.82 -3.90 -1.21
CA GLU A 55 -6.17 -3.94 -2.52
C GLU A 55 -6.30 -2.62 -3.28
N LEU A 56 -7.49 -1.99 -3.27
CA LEU A 56 -7.70 -0.70 -3.91
C LEU A 56 -6.88 0.42 -3.25
N ILE A 57 -6.71 0.39 -1.93
CA ILE A 57 -5.88 1.36 -1.21
C ILE A 57 -4.40 1.16 -1.54
N GLU A 58 -3.92 -0.08 -1.55
CA GLU A 58 -2.54 -0.42 -1.94
C GLU A 58 -2.25 0.04 -3.37
N GLN A 59 -3.13 -0.28 -4.32
CA GLN A 59 -3.01 0.15 -5.71
C GLN A 59 -3.11 1.68 -5.85
N GLY A 60 -3.98 2.33 -5.07
CA GLY A 60 -4.11 3.79 -5.08
C GLY A 60 -2.84 4.49 -4.61
N ILE A 61 -2.23 3.97 -3.54
CA ILE A 61 -0.95 4.47 -3.02
C ILE A 61 0.16 4.26 -4.05
N GLU A 62 0.23 3.07 -4.66
CA GLU A 62 1.23 2.77 -5.67
C GLU A 62 1.06 3.65 -6.92
N ALA A 63 -0.17 3.82 -7.40
CA ALA A 63 -0.48 4.69 -8.53
C ALA A 63 -0.10 6.15 -8.26
N GLN A 64 -0.28 6.64 -7.03
CA GLN A 64 0.18 7.98 -6.64
C GLN A 64 1.71 8.09 -6.69
N GLN A 65 2.43 7.13 -6.12
CA GLN A 65 3.90 7.13 -6.15
C GLN A 65 4.45 7.03 -7.58
N GLN A 66 3.81 6.22 -8.43
CA GLN A 66 4.19 6.10 -9.84
C GLN A 66 3.97 7.41 -10.60
N LYS A 67 2.86 8.11 -10.34
CA LYS A 67 2.62 9.45 -10.91
C LYS A 67 3.67 10.46 -10.46
N GLU A 68 4.01 10.49 -9.17
CA GLU A 68 5.06 11.36 -8.64
C GLU A 68 6.42 11.06 -9.30
N LYS A 69 6.79 9.78 -9.41
CA LYS A 69 8.03 9.37 -10.08
C LYS A 69 8.06 9.79 -11.56
N ALA A 70 6.97 9.58 -12.29
CA ALA A 70 6.88 9.98 -13.69
C ALA A 70 7.00 11.51 -13.86
N PHE A 71 6.40 12.26 -12.93
CA PHE A 71 6.54 13.72 -12.89
C PHE A 71 7.99 14.16 -12.67
N PHE A 72 8.68 13.59 -11.67
CA PHE A 72 10.08 13.94 -11.41
C PHE A 72 10.99 13.58 -12.57
N GLN A 73 10.81 12.41 -13.19
CA GLN A 73 11.56 12.03 -14.38
C GLN A 73 11.35 13.02 -15.54
N LEU A 74 10.13 13.50 -15.73
CA LEU A 74 9.82 14.49 -16.76
C LEU A 74 10.48 15.85 -16.44
N ALA A 75 10.43 16.28 -15.18
CA ALA A 75 11.08 17.50 -14.72
C ALA A 75 12.61 17.44 -14.85
N GLU A 76 13.23 16.31 -14.53
CA GLU A 76 14.67 16.09 -14.71
C GLU A 76 15.07 16.18 -16.19
N ARG A 77 14.30 15.53 -17.09
CA ARG A 77 14.51 15.61 -18.53
C ARG A 77 14.35 17.04 -19.05
N PHE A 78 13.34 17.76 -18.58
CA PHE A 78 13.11 19.17 -18.93
C PHE A 78 14.30 20.04 -18.51
N ARG A 79 14.83 19.83 -17.30
CA ARG A 79 16.00 20.57 -16.78
C ARG A 79 17.30 20.24 -17.54
N ALA A 80 17.46 19.00 -17.99
CA ALA A 80 18.65 18.55 -18.71
C ALA A 80 18.64 18.85 -20.21
N ALA A 81 17.48 19.22 -20.78
CA ALA A 81 17.34 19.52 -22.19
C ALA A 81 17.99 20.87 -22.54
N SER A 82 18.88 20.85 -23.53
CA SER A 82 19.53 22.06 -24.07
C SER A 82 18.97 22.48 -25.44
N ASP A 83 18.27 21.55 -26.12
CA ASP A 83 17.64 21.80 -27.41
C ASP A 83 16.32 22.58 -27.23
N PRO A 84 16.17 23.80 -27.81
CA PRO A 84 14.99 24.63 -27.62
C PRO A 84 13.66 23.95 -27.94
N GLU A 85 13.62 23.11 -28.98
CA GLU A 85 12.41 22.39 -29.37
C GLU A 85 12.05 21.31 -28.33
N GLN A 86 13.04 20.57 -27.83
CA GLN A 86 12.83 19.61 -26.75
C GLN A 86 12.39 20.27 -25.44
N VAL A 87 12.96 21.42 -25.07
CA VAL A 87 12.54 22.18 -23.89
C VAL A 87 11.07 22.56 -24.00
N LYS A 88 10.64 23.07 -25.15
CA LYS A 88 9.24 23.44 -25.39
C LYS A 88 8.30 22.23 -25.29
N GLN A 89 8.66 21.10 -25.89
CA GLN A 89 7.86 19.88 -25.84
C GLN A 89 7.75 19.32 -24.41
N LEU A 90 8.88 19.21 -23.70
CA LEU A 90 8.92 18.71 -22.33
C LEU A 90 8.18 19.66 -21.37
N GLY A 91 8.27 20.98 -21.57
CA GLY A 91 7.51 21.97 -20.82
C GLY A 91 6.00 21.84 -21.01
N ASN A 92 5.55 21.63 -22.26
CA ASN A 92 4.14 21.37 -22.54
C ASN A 92 3.65 20.06 -21.90
N GLN A 93 4.45 19.00 -21.95
CA GLN A 93 4.13 17.73 -21.29
C GLN A 93 4.05 17.89 -19.77
N LEU A 94 4.97 18.65 -19.17
CA LEU A 94 4.98 18.92 -17.74
C LEU A 94 3.75 19.74 -17.33
N GLY A 95 3.40 20.76 -18.12
CA GLY A 95 2.19 21.56 -17.93
C GLY A 95 0.92 20.71 -17.96
N ARG A 96 0.77 19.82 -18.96
CA ARG A 96 -0.37 18.89 -19.03
C ARG A 96 -0.42 17.95 -17.83
N PHE A 97 0.72 17.48 -17.35
CA PHE A 97 0.78 16.58 -16.20
C PHE A 97 0.29 17.26 -14.90
N VAL A 98 0.55 18.56 -14.73
CA VAL A 98 0.18 19.32 -13.52
C VAL A 98 -1.23 19.91 -13.60
N PHE A 99 -1.59 20.47 -14.76
CA PHE A 99 -2.80 21.29 -14.92
C PHE A 99 -3.93 20.56 -15.63
N GLY A 100 -3.66 19.43 -16.30
CA GLY A 100 -4.70 18.55 -16.83
C GLY A 100 -5.60 19.14 -17.91
N GLU A 101 -5.11 20.07 -18.74
CA GLU A 101 -5.80 20.53 -19.96
C GLU A 101 -6.11 19.38 -20.93
#